data_AF-A0A231NWN8-F1
#
_entry.id   AF-A0A231NWN8-F1
#
_cell.length_a   1.000
_cell.length_b   1.000
_cell.length_c   1.000
_cell.angle_alpha   90.00
_cell.angle_beta   90.00
_cell.angle_gamma   90.00
#
_symmetry.space_group_name_H-M   'P 1'
#
loop_
_entity.id
_entity.type
_entity.pdbx_description
1 polymer ?
#
loop_
_entity_poly.entity_id
_entity_poly.type
_entity_poly.pdbx_seq_one_letter_code
_entity_poly.pdbx_strand_id
1 'polypeptide(L)' 'MKPQNLTNVEKGDRVQLIYMYDPYSTLPKGATGTVDCIDAIGTIHVRWDCGSRLGLIAGVDSWLVIDRNGEAERENGERP' A
#
# COMPACT_ATOMS: atom_id res chain seq x y z
N MET A 1 17.02 13.55 -0.59
CA MET A 1 16.57 12.38 0.19
C MET A 1 15.32 11.83 -0.46
N LYS A 2 15.35 10.60 -1.01
CA LYS A 2 14.10 9.94 -1.42
C LYS A 2 13.44 9.41 -0.15
N PRO A 3 12.14 9.64 0.09
CA PRO A 3 11.48 9.10 1.27
C PRO A 3 11.65 7.57 1.27
N GLN A 4 12.31 7.04 2.30
CA GLN A 4 12.56 5.60 2.45
C GLN A 4 11.28 4.78 2.72
N ASN A 5 10.10 5.45 2.75
CA ASN A 5 8.79 4.85 2.96
C ASN A 5 8.01 4.51 1.68
N LEU A 6 8.56 4.76 0.48
CA LEU A 6 7.86 4.50 -0.79
C LEU A 6 8.01 3.08 -1.34
N THR A 7 8.87 2.24 -0.76
CA THR A 7 9.26 0.95 -1.37
C THR A 7 9.05 -0.27 -0.49
N ASN A 8 8.88 -0.12 0.82
CA ASN A 8 8.64 -1.24 1.73
C ASN A 8 7.17 -1.23 2.15
N VAL A 9 6.32 -1.85 1.32
CA VAL A 9 4.93 -2.14 1.64
C VAL A 9 4.80 -3.63 1.88
N GLU A 10 4.05 -4.00 2.91
CA GLU A 10 3.82 -5.39 3.29
C GLU A 10 2.32 -5.73 3.26
N LYS A 11 2.02 -7.03 3.26
CA LYS A 11 0.64 -7.48 3.40
C LYS A 11 0.05 -6.97 4.72
N GLY A 12 -1.14 -6.38 4.63
CA GLY A 12 -1.86 -5.79 5.75
C GLY A 12 -1.64 -4.29 5.92
N ASP A 13 -0.60 -3.71 5.29
CA ASP A 13 -0.38 -2.27 5.35
C ASP A 13 -1.57 -1.50 4.80
N ARG A 14 -1.83 -0.36 5.44
CA ARG A 14 -2.80 0.60 4.97
C ARG A 14 -2.11 1.62 4.08
N VAL A 15 -2.64 1.79 2.88
CA VAL A 15 -2.11 2.70 1.88
C VAL A 15 -3.13 3.75 1.46
N GLN A 16 -2.64 4.88 0.98
CA GLN A 16 -3.40 5.94 0.35
C GLN A 16 -2.86 6.19 -1.07
N LEU A 17 -3.75 6.22 -2.06
CA LEU A 17 -3.40 6.53 -3.43
C LEU A 17 -3.01 8.00 -3.59
N ILE A 18 -1.85 8.26 -4.20
CA ILE A 18 -1.40 9.61 -4.56
C ILE A 18 -1.56 9.85 -6.06
N TYR A 19 -1.22 8.84 -6.86
CA TYR A 19 -1.30 8.90 -8.31
C TYR A 19 -1.47 7.48 -8.89
N MET A 20 -2.27 7.37 -9.95
CA MET A 20 -2.47 6.16 -10.73
C MET A 20 -2.29 6.51 -12.21
N TYR A 21 -1.42 5.79 -12.92
CA TYR A 21 -1.25 5.97 -14.36
C TYR A 21 -2.26 5.09 -15.13
N ASP A 22 -3.55 5.38 -15.00
CA ASP A 22 -4.61 4.65 -15.71
C ASP A 22 -5.77 5.60 -16.07
N PRO A 23 -6.01 5.90 -17.36
CA PRO A 23 -7.08 6.78 -17.81
C PRO A 23 -8.49 6.19 -17.64
N TYR A 24 -8.60 4.88 -17.36
CA TYR A 24 -9.88 4.19 -17.15
C TYR A 24 -10.15 3.88 -15.67
N SER A 25 -9.20 4.18 -14.79
CA SER A 25 -9.36 3.96 -13.36
C SER A 25 -10.43 4.89 -12.79
N THR A 26 -11.37 4.32 -12.03
CA THR A 26 -12.34 5.07 -11.22
C THR A 26 -11.83 5.34 -9.81
N LEU A 27 -10.60 4.93 -9.49
CA LEU A 27 -10.04 5.07 -8.16
C LEU A 27 -9.61 6.52 -7.91
N PRO A 28 -10.25 7.25 -6.99
CA PRO A 28 -9.94 8.66 -6.77
C PRO A 28 -8.61 8.81 -6.06
N LYS A 29 -7.90 9.92 -6.34
CA LYS A 29 -6.77 10.35 -5.52
C LYS A 29 -7.20 10.48 -4.06
N GLY A 30 -6.39 9.97 -3.15
CA GLY A 30 -6.72 9.92 -1.72
C GLY A 30 -7.54 8.70 -1.30
N ALA A 31 -7.97 7.83 -2.24
CA ALA A 31 -8.56 6.55 -1.88
C ALA A 31 -7.59 5.76 -0.99
N THR A 32 -8.12 5.11 0.02
CA THR A 32 -7.32 4.24 0.89
C THR A 32 -7.64 2.78 0.62
N GLY A 33 -6.66 1.91 0.82
CA GLY A 33 -6.81 0.47 0.70
C GLY A 33 -5.87 -0.30 1.63
N THR A 34 -6.17 -1.58 1.87
CA THR A 34 -5.30 -2.49 2.61
C THR A 34 -4.62 -3.39 1.62
N VAL A 35 -3.30 -3.53 1.72
CA VAL A 35 -2.54 -4.46 0.90
C VAL A 35 -2.96 -5.89 1.23
N ASP A 36 -3.44 -6.60 0.23
CA ASP A 36 -3.88 -7.98 0.36
C ASP A 36 -2.72 -8.96 0.08
N CYS A 37 -2.00 -8.72 -1.00
CA CYS A 37 -0.83 -9.50 -1.37
C CYS A 37 0.07 -8.72 -2.33
N ILE A 38 1.29 -9.20 -2.46
CA ILE A 38 2.24 -8.77 -3.49
C ILE A 38 2.54 -10.02 -4.29
N ASP A 39 2.35 -9.96 -5.61
CA ASP A 39 2.59 -11.12 -6.46
C ASP A 39 4.08 -11.26 -6.83
N ALA A 40 4.39 -12.35 -7.55
CA ALA A 40 5.76 -12.70 -7.90
C ALA A 40 6.46 -11.70 -8.83
N ILE A 41 5.71 -10.81 -9.48
CA ILE A 41 6.26 -9.75 -10.37
C ILE A 41 6.32 -8.39 -9.68
N GLY A 42 5.85 -8.29 -8.43
CA GLY A 42 5.90 -7.09 -7.62
C GLY A 42 4.70 -6.16 -7.76
N THR A 43 3.58 -6.61 -8.34
CA THR A 43 2.32 -5.85 -8.29
C THR A 43 1.71 -5.98 -6.91
N ILE A 44 1.31 -4.84 -6.35
CA ILE A 44 0.73 -4.73 -5.01
C ILE A 44 -0.79 -4.78 -5.18
N HIS A 45 -1.41 -5.87 -4.78
CA HIS A 45 -2.86 -6.03 -4.81
C HIS A 45 -3.45 -5.39 -3.57
N VAL A 46 -4.33 -4.42 -3.78
CA VAL A 46 -4.94 -3.63 -2.71
C VAL A 46 -6.45 -3.85 -2.69
N ARG A 47 -6.98 -4.17 -1.50
CA ARG A 47 -8.42 -4.07 -1.23
C ARG A 47 -8.74 -2.63 -0.87
N TRP A 48 -9.21 -1.87 -1.86
CA TRP A 48 -9.61 -0.47 -1.66
C TRP A 48 -10.95 -0.39 -0.93
N ASP A 49 -11.12 0.60 -0.06
CA ASP A 49 -12.36 0.74 0.74
C ASP A 49 -13.59 1.08 -0.12
N CYS A 50 -13.36 1.66 -1.30
CA CYS A 50 -14.41 1.88 -2.29
C CYS A 50 -14.84 0.60 -3.03
N GLY A 51 -14.28 -0.57 -2.69
CA GLY A 51 -14.57 -1.86 -3.30
C GLY A 51 -13.74 -2.20 -4.54
N SER A 52 -12.89 -1.28 -5.00
CA SER A 52 -11.95 -1.55 -6.10
C SER A 52 -10.91 -2.60 -5.71
N ARG A 53 -10.37 -3.29 -6.72
CA ARG A 53 -9.29 -4.28 -6.60
C ARG A 53 -8.11 -3.97 -7.54
N LEU A 54 -7.99 -2.71 -7.98
CA LEU A 54 -6.88 -2.30 -8.83
C LEU A 54 -5.55 -2.46 -8.09
N GLY A 55 -4.56 -3.04 -8.79
CA GLY A 55 -3.20 -3.18 -8.27
C GLY A 55 -2.40 -1.89 -8.44
N LEU A 56 -1.34 -1.75 -7.63
CA LEU A 56 -0.34 -0.70 -7.77
C LEU A 56 0.97 -1.28 -8.30
N ILE A 57 1.63 -0.55 -9.19
CA ILE A 57 2.92 -0.90 -9.77
C ILE A 57 3.97 0.11 -9.31
N ALA A 58 5.03 -0.38 -8.66
CA ALA A 58 6.13 0.47 -8.22
C ALA A 58 6.82 1.18 -9.40
N GLY A 59 6.94 2.51 -9.31
CA GLY A 59 7.54 3.35 -10.34
C GLY A 59 6.59 3.78 -11.46
N VAL A 60 5.38 3.22 -11.52
CA VAL A 60 4.30 3.67 -12.42
C VAL A 60 3.26 4.44 -11.61
N ASP A 61 2.84 3.86 -10.49
CA ASP A 61 1.88 4.44 -9.56
C ASP A 61 2.59 5.04 -8.35
N SER A 62 1.87 5.87 -7.59
CA SER A 62 2.37 6.46 -6.34
C SER A 62 1.35 6.33 -5.23
N TRP A 63 1.83 5.92 -4.06
CA TRP A 63 1.03 5.75 -2.85
C TRP A 63 1.83 6.16 -1.62
N LEU A 64 1.14 6.30 -0.50
CA LEU A 64 1.74 6.42 0.83
C LEU A 64 1.28 5.26 1.68
N VAL A 65 2.19 4.67 2.46
CA VAL A 65 1.80 3.82 3.60
C VAL A 65 1.39 4.76 4.73
N ILE A 66 0.15 4.63 5.20
CA ILE A 66 -0.46 5.48 6.23
C ILE A 66 -0.66 4.75 7.57
N ASP A 67 -0.61 3.42 7.57
CA ASP A 67 -0.57 2.59 8.76
C ASP A 67 0.18 1.28 8.41
N ARG A 68 1.13 0.88 9.25
CA ARG A 68 1.97 -0.30 9.00
C ARG A 68 1.49 -1.47 9.83
N ASN A 69 1.26 -2.59 9.17
CA ASN A 69 0.84 -3.81 9.84
C ASN A 69 1.99 -4.36 10.72
N GLY A 70 1.81 -4.27 12.04
CA GLY A 70 2.73 -4.89 13.01
C GLY A 70 3.76 -3.94 13.66
N GLU A 71 3.68 -2.62 13.51
CA GLU A 71 4.52 -1.71 14.32
C GLU A 71 4.04 -1.63 15.78
N ALA A 72 2.74 -1.82 16.05
CA ALA A 72 2.20 -1.86 17.42
C ALA A 72 2.54 -3.14 18.22
N GLU A 73 2.88 -4.25 17.54
CA GLU A 73 3.23 -5.51 18.20
C GLU A 73 4.75 -5.69 18.41
N ARG A 74 5.59 -4.97 17.64
CA ARG A 74 7.05 -5.08 17.75
C ARG A 74 7.66 -4.29 18.92
N GLU A 75 6.94 -3.32 19.51
CA GLU A 75 7.41 -2.54 20.66
C GLU A 75 7.05 -3.16 22.03
N ASN A 76 6.26 -4.24 22.07
CA ASN A 76 5.89 -4.94 23.32
C ASN A 76 6.48 -6.36 23.45
N GLY A 77 7.49 -6.69 22.64
CA GLY A 77 8.10 -8.01 22.56
C GLY A 77 9.39 -8.18 23.38
N GLU A 78 9.55 -7.48 24.51
CA GLU A 78 10.55 -7.91 25.49
C GLU A 78 9.97 -9.11 26.25
N ARG A 79 10.44 -10.30 25.88
CA ARG A 79 10.30 -11.49 26.71
C ARG A 79 11.67 -12.14 26.94
N PRO A 80 11.91 -12.62 28.16
CA PRO A 80 13.22 -12.96 28.73
C PRO A 80 13.92 -14.15 28.08
#